data_AF-N8YRF1-F1
#
_entry.id   AF-N8YRF1-F1
#
_cell.length_a   1.000
_cell.length_b   1.000
_cell.length_c   1.000
_cell.angle_alpha   90.00
_cell.angle_beta   90.00
_cell.angle_gamma   90.00
#
_symmetry.space_group_name_H-M   'P 1'
#
loop_
_entity.id
_entity.type
_entity.pdbx_description
1 polymer ?
#
loop_
_entity_poly.entity_id
_entity_poly.type
_entity_poly.pdbx_seq_one_letter_code
_entity_poly.pdbx_strand_id
1 'polypeptide(L)'
;MFRNRLDEKTVQTCTTLPPGRVDRSPCGTGSSANLATMVKRGLVQLGDELISQSIIGGQFKVKYVRNTTIGEYPAIIPNVTGRAWLFGFHQLAVDPTDPLAEGFMVSDTWGQGII
;
A
#
# COMPACT_ATOMS: atom_id res chain seq x y z
N MET A 1 5.86 5.34 -5.40
CA MET A 1 6.29 4.51 -4.25
C MET A 1 7.80 4.48 -4.23
N PHE A 2 8.40 5.02 -3.17
CA PHE A 2 9.84 4.86 -2.91
C PHE A 2 10.10 3.47 -2.33
N ARG A 3 11.26 2.89 -2.66
CA ARG A 3 11.65 1.54 -2.24
C ARG A 3 13.13 1.49 -1.89
N ASN A 4 13.47 0.74 -0.86
CA ASN A 4 14.84 0.39 -0.48
C ASN A 4 14.91 -1.12 -0.19
N ARG A 5 16.03 -1.78 -0.52
CA ARG A 5 16.24 -3.18 -0.09
C ARG A 5 17.01 -3.16 1.21
N LEU A 6 16.44 -3.76 2.25
CA LEU A 6 17.12 -3.89 3.55
C LEU A 6 18.00 -5.13 3.58
N ASP A 7 17.53 -6.20 2.95
CA ASP A 7 18.24 -7.47 2.79
C ASP A 7 17.72 -8.19 1.53
N GLU A 8 18.08 -9.46 1.35
CA GLU A 8 17.68 -10.28 0.19
C GLU A 8 16.16 -10.49 0.07
N LYS A 9 15.45 -10.54 1.19
CA LYS A 9 14.01 -10.88 1.27
C LYS A 9 13.13 -9.69 1.66
N THR A 10 13.71 -8.63 2.20
CA THR A 10 12.99 -7.48 2.75
C THR A 10 13.13 -6.24 1.87
N VAL A 11 11.98 -5.75 1.38
CA VAL A 11 11.87 -4.48 0.68
C VAL A 11 11.15 -3.49 1.57
N GLN A 12 11.85 -2.41 1.96
CA GLN A 12 11.22 -1.28 2.61
C GLN A 12 10.53 -0.39 1.58
N THR A 13 9.35 0.11 1.91
CA THR A 13 8.50 0.89 1.02
C THR A 13 7.97 2.14 1.70
N CYS A 14 7.76 3.18 0.87
CA CYS A 14 7.07 4.39 1.25
C CYS A 14 6.19 4.83 0.08
N THR A 15 4.91 4.47 0.13
CA THR A 15 3.91 4.95 -0.83
C THR A 15 3.41 6.32 -0.40
N THR A 16 3.60 7.32 -1.25
CA THR A 16 3.00 8.64 -1.11
C THR A 16 1.61 8.64 -1.74
N LEU A 17 0.61 9.04 -0.96
CA LEU A 17 -0.77 9.22 -1.41
C LEU A 17 -1.04 10.72 -1.54
N PRO A 18 -1.69 11.16 -2.63
CA PRO A 18 -2.24 12.51 -2.70
C PRO A 18 -3.17 12.80 -1.51
N PRO A 19 -3.27 14.07 -1.07
CA PRO A 19 -2.48 15.23 -1.49
C PRO A 19 -1.03 15.28 -0.96
N GLY A 20 -0.64 14.44 0.01
CA GLY A 20 0.71 14.54 0.59
C GLY A 20 0.87 13.78 1.89
N ARG A 21 0.61 12.47 1.88
CA ARG A 21 0.77 11.61 3.07
C ARG A 21 1.42 10.28 2.72
N VAL A 22 2.11 9.69 3.67
CA VAL A 22 2.70 8.36 3.49
C VAL A 22 1.75 7.26 3.96
N ASP A 23 1.72 6.14 3.26
CA ASP A 23 1.08 4.93 3.76
C ASP A 23 1.87 4.42 4.98
N ARG A 24 1.17 4.14 6.08
CA ARG A 24 1.76 3.60 7.31
C ARG A 24 1.92 2.09 7.20
N SER A 25 1.12 1.45 6.37
CA SER A 25 1.31 0.07 5.97
C SER A 25 2.38 -0.02 4.86
N PRO A 26 2.89 -1.23 4.57
CA PRO A 26 3.80 -1.44 3.44
C PRO A 26 3.14 -1.24 2.06
N CYS A 27 1.86 -0.88 2.02
CA CYS A 27 1.02 -0.73 0.84
C CYS A 27 0.86 -2.03 0.05
N GLY A 28 -0.28 -2.71 0.22
CA GLY A 28 -0.53 -4.01 -0.41
C GLY A 28 -0.49 -3.97 -1.95
N THR A 29 -1.14 -2.97 -2.56
CA THR A 29 -1.14 -2.79 -4.03
C THR A 29 0.24 -2.44 -4.58
N GLY A 30 0.97 -1.54 -3.91
CA GLY A 30 2.33 -1.19 -4.30
C GLY A 30 3.32 -2.36 -4.11
N SER A 31 3.11 -3.18 -3.07
CA SER A 31 3.88 -4.41 -2.85
C SER A 31 3.62 -5.45 -3.94
N SER A 32 2.37 -5.64 -4.34
CA SER A 32 1.98 -6.49 -5.48
C SER A 32 2.61 -6.03 -6.80
N ALA A 33 2.59 -4.72 -7.07
CA ALA A 33 3.23 -4.15 -8.25
C ALA A 33 4.76 -4.36 -8.20
N ASN A 34 5.39 -4.16 -7.04
CA ASN A 34 6.82 -4.42 -6.86
C ASN A 34 7.15 -5.90 -7.14
N LEU A 35 6.38 -6.84 -6.58
CA LEU A 35 6.55 -8.27 -6.80
C LEU A 35 6.49 -8.61 -8.30
N ALA A 36 5.51 -8.07 -9.04
CA ALA A 36 5.41 -8.28 -10.49
C ALA A 36 6.68 -7.83 -11.23
N THR A 37 7.24 -6.67 -10.87
CA THR A 37 8.50 -6.20 -11.48
C THR A 37 9.69 -7.08 -11.14
N MET A 38 9.75 -7.65 -9.93
CA MET A 38 10.83 -8.55 -9.53
C MET A 38 10.74 -9.91 -10.23
N VAL A 39 9.53 -10.46 -10.39
CA VAL A 39 9.29 -11.67 -11.18
C VAL A 39 9.71 -11.47 -12.63
N LYS A 40 9.32 -10.35 -13.26
CA LYS A 40 9.72 -10.04 -14.64
C LYS A 40 11.23 -9.93 -14.81
N ARG A 41 11.95 -9.56 -13.75
CA ARG A 41 13.43 -9.47 -13.71
C ARG A 41 14.12 -10.77 -13.31
N GLY A 42 13.36 -11.85 -13.06
CA GLY A 42 13.91 -13.13 -12.62
C GLY A 42 14.48 -13.14 -11.19
N LEU A 43 14.11 -12.15 -10.37
CA LEU A 43 14.62 -11.98 -9.00
C LEU A 43 13.78 -12.74 -7.95
N VAL A 44 12.63 -13.25 -8.35
CA VAL A 44 11.67 -13.95 -7.49
C VAL A 44 11.06 -15.09 -8.31
N GLN A 45 10.99 -16.27 -7.71
CA GLN A 45 10.45 -17.48 -8.32
C GLN A 45 9.03 -17.78 -7.82
N LEU A 46 8.30 -18.59 -8.58
CA LEU A 46 6.96 -19.03 -8.21
C LEU A 46 6.99 -19.72 -6.85
N GLY A 47 6.14 -19.27 -5.91
CA GLY A 47 6.07 -19.78 -4.55
C GLY A 47 6.91 -18.99 -3.54
N ASP A 48 7.82 -18.13 -3.97
CA ASP A 48 8.62 -17.29 -3.07
C ASP A 48 7.75 -16.29 -2.30
N GLU A 49 8.17 -16.02 -1.07
CA GLU A 49 7.58 -15.04 -0.17
C GLU A 49 8.63 -14.01 0.24
N LEU A 50 8.27 -12.73 0.11
CA LEU A 50 9.07 -11.59 0.51
C LEU A 50 8.41 -10.86 1.68
N ILE A 51 9.22 -10.09 2.41
CA ILE A 51 8.73 -9.13 3.40
C ILE A 51 8.69 -7.74 2.77
N SER A 52 7.51 -7.14 2.79
CA SER A 52 7.35 -5.71 2.51
C SER A 52 7.24 -4.97 3.83
N GLN A 53 8.13 -4.00 4.06
CA GLN A 53 8.19 -3.24 5.32
C GLN A 53 7.88 -1.76 5.07
N SER A 54 7.03 -1.15 5.88
CA SER A 54 6.69 0.27 5.76
C SER A 54 7.76 1.17 6.36
N ILE A 55 7.63 2.49 6.14
CA ILE A 55 8.51 3.50 6.73
C ILE A 55 8.45 3.53 8.27
N ILE A 56 7.36 3.04 8.88
CA ILE A 56 7.21 2.93 10.35
C ILE A 56 7.50 1.52 10.87
N GLY A 57 8.01 0.61 10.03
CA GLY A 57 8.41 -0.75 10.43
C GLY A 57 7.28 -1.79 10.42
N GLY A 58 6.04 -1.43 10.06
CA GLY A 58 4.96 -2.40 9.86
C GLY A 58 5.30 -3.34 8.70
N GLN A 59 4.82 -4.60 8.73
CA GLN A 59 5.20 -5.61 7.73
C GLN A 59 4.01 -6.34 7.13
N PHE A 60 4.15 -6.67 5.84
CA PHE A 60 3.32 -7.62 5.10
C PHE A 60 4.19 -8.72 4.53
N LYS A 61 3.63 -9.92 4.46
CA LYS A 61 4.18 -11.02 3.66
C LYS A 61 3.57 -10.97 2.27
N VAL A 62 4.40 -11.08 1.25
CA VAL A 62 4.00 -10.93 -0.15
C VAL A 62 4.50 -12.13 -0.93
N LYS A 63 3.58 -13.00 -1.33
CA LYS A 63 3.89 -14.27 -1.97
C LYS A 63 3.51 -14.26 -3.44
N TYR A 64 4.39 -14.75 -4.31
CA TYR A 64 4.07 -14.97 -5.71
C TYR A 64 3.37 -16.31 -5.88
N VAL A 65 2.05 -16.28 -6.07
CA VAL A 65 1.20 -17.49 -6.00
C VAL A 65 1.09 -18.20 -7.34
N ARG A 66 0.82 -17.46 -8.43
CA ARG A 66 0.70 -18.04 -9.78
C ARG A 66 0.82 -16.99 -10.88
N ASN A 67 1.03 -17.47 -12.09
CA ASN A 67 0.92 -16.66 -13.31
C ASN A 67 -0.53 -16.48 -13.75
N THR A 68 -0.74 -15.42 -14.51
CA THR A 68 -1.96 -15.14 -15.27
C THR A 68 -1.63 -14.20 -16.43
N THR A 69 -2.64 -13.81 -17.20
CA THR A 69 -2.54 -12.71 -18.17
C THR A 69 -3.63 -11.67 -17.92
N ILE A 70 -3.36 -10.43 -18.33
CA ILE A 70 -4.36 -9.35 -18.44
C ILE A 70 -4.30 -8.86 -19.89
N GLY A 71 -5.29 -9.26 -20.70
CA GLY A 71 -5.17 -9.14 -22.16
C GLY A 71 -3.93 -9.89 -22.64
N GLU A 72 -3.07 -9.20 -23.40
CA GLU A 72 -1.82 -9.75 -23.93
C GLU A 72 -0.65 -9.64 -22.95
N TYR A 73 -0.83 -8.98 -21.80
CA TYR A 73 0.25 -8.72 -20.86
C TYR A 73 0.41 -9.88 -19.87
N PRO A 74 1.65 -10.41 -19.70
CA PRO A 74 1.95 -11.34 -18.61
C PRO A 74 1.74 -10.67 -17.26
N ALA A 75 1.05 -11.35 -16.36
CA ALA A 75 0.73 -10.86 -15.04
C ALA A 75 0.95 -11.94 -13.97
N ILE A 76 0.99 -11.51 -12.72
CA ILE A 76 1.08 -12.42 -11.57
C ILE A 76 -0.16 -12.27 -10.70
N ILE A 77 -0.47 -13.33 -9.96
CA ILE A 77 -1.39 -13.30 -8.83
C ILE A 77 -0.54 -13.31 -7.55
N PRO A 78 -0.45 -12.18 -6.84
CA PRO A 78 0.19 -12.11 -5.54
C PRO A 78 -0.80 -12.46 -4.42
N ASN A 79 -0.28 -12.97 -3.30
CA ASN A 79 -0.99 -12.99 -2.03
C ASN A 79 -0.30 -12.04 -1.06
N VAL A 80 -1.07 -11.13 -0.45
CA VAL A 80 -0.58 -10.19 0.56
C VAL A 80 -1.21 -10.56 1.89
N THR A 81 -0.38 -10.88 2.88
CA THR A 81 -0.81 -11.22 4.23
C THR A 81 -0.33 -10.15 5.21
N GLY A 82 -1.27 -9.64 6.00
CA GLY A 82 -1.05 -8.65 7.05
C GLY A 82 -1.94 -8.92 8.26
N ARG A 83 -1.88 -8.02 9.24
CA ARG A 83 -2.74 -8.04 10.43
C ARG A 83 -3.44 -6.70 10.58
N ALA A 84 -4.62 -6.72 11.17
CA ALA A 84 -5.37 -5.55 11.55
C ALA A 84 -5.84 -5.71 13.00
N TRP A 85 -6.12 -4.58 13.66
CA TRP A 85 -6.60 -4.54 15.04
C TRP A 85 -7.85 -3.66 15.11
N LEU A 86 -8.86 -4.13 15.83
CA LEU A 86 -10.02 -3.31 16.15
C LEU A 86 -9.60 -2.24 17.14
N PHE A 87 -9.77 -0.96 16.79
CA PHE A 87 -9.38 0.17 17.65
C PHE A 87 -10.57 0.91 18.27
N GLY A 88 -11.79 0.65 17.81
CA GLY A 88 -12.98 1.31 18.33
C GLY A 88 -14.23 1.03 17.49
N PHE A 89 -15.36 1.49 18.02
CA PHE A 89 -16.65 1.56 17.33
C PHE A 89 -17.09 3.02 17.33
N HIS A 90 -17.56 3.52 16.19
CA HIS A 90 -17.90 4.94 16.02
C HIS A 90 -19.31 5.06 15.43
N GLN A 91 -20.09 6.01 15.95
CA GLN A 91 -21.32 6.51 15.32
C GLN A 91 -21.04 7.94 14.89
N LEU A 92 -21.09 8.20 13.59
CA LEU A 92 -20.88 9.52 13.00
C LEU A 92 -22.23 10.06 12.53
N ALA A 93 -22.61 11.24 12.97
CA ALA A 93 -23.85 11.91 12.59
C ALA A 93 -23.54 13.22 11.86
N VAL A 94 -24.41 13.60 10.92
CA VAL A 94 -24.34 14.87 10.19
C VAL A 94 -25.71 15.53 10.31
N ASP A 95 -25.77 16.68 10.98
CA ASP A 95 -27.00 17.46 11.09
C ASP A 95 -27.26 18.23 9.78
N PRO A 96 -28.48 18.22 9.22
CA PRO A 96 -28.78 18.97 7.99
C PRO A 96 -28.54 20.48 8.09
N THR A 97 -28.44 21.03 9.30
CA THR A 97 -28.17 22.45 9.58
C THR A 97 -26.71 22.74 9.94
N ASP A 98 -25.83 21.72 9.96
CA ASP A 98 -24.40 21.92 10.20
C ASP A 98 -23.77 22.72 9.04
N PRO A 99 -23.21 23.92 9.29
CA PRO A 99 -22.58 24.73 8.24
C PRO A 99 -21.32 24.10 7.64
N LEU A 100 -20.76 23.06 8.27
CA LEU A 100 -19.58 22.32 7.84
C LEU A 100 -19.91 20.86 7.50
N ALA A 101 -21.16 20.55 7.15
CA ALA A 101 -21.62 19.18 6.83
C ALA A 101 -20.81 18.48 5.73
N GLU A 102 -20.22 19.22 4.79
CA GLU A 102 -19.37 18.69 3.71
C GLU A 102 -17.90 18.48 4.13
N GLY A 103 -17.54 18.90 5.36
CA GLY A 103 -16.16 18.96 5.82
C GLY A 103 -15.40 20.17 5.27
N PHE A 104 -14.14 20.29 5.67
CA PHE A 104 -13.24 21.33 5.18
C PHE A 104 -11.79 20.83 5.18
N MET A 105 -10.93 21.54 4.47
CA MET A 105 -9.49 21.27 4.42
C MET A 105 -8.72 22.57 4.59
N VAL A 106 -7.64 22.52 5.36
CA VAL A 106 -6.69 23.63 5.52
C VAL A 106 -5.28 23.12 5.23
N SER A 107 -4.48 23.92 4.53
CA SER A 107 -3.27 23.47 3.84
C SER A 107 -2.13 23.06 4.77
N ASP A 108 -2.12 23.57 5.99
CA ASP A 108 -1.16 23.22 7.04
C ASP A 108 -1.30 21.76 7.52
N THR A 109 -2.51 21.18 7.48
CA THR A 109 -2.80 19.82 7.96
C THR A 109 -3.14 18.82 6.85
N TRP A 110 -3.63 19.29 5.70
CA TRP A 110 -3.95 18.45 4.55
C TRP A 110 -2.84 18.40 3.49
N GLY A 111 -1.76 19.18 3.67
CA GLY A 111 -0.74 19.39 2.66
C GLY A 111 -1.16 20.45 1.64
N GLN A 112 -0.22 20.91 0.81
CA GLN A 112 -0.48 21.92 -0.23
C GLN A 112 -1.20 21.34 -1.45
N GLY A 113 -2.14 20.42 -1.24
CA GLY A 113 -2.75 19.57 -2.26
C GLY A 113 -3.15 20.30 -3.54
N ILE A 114 -2.81 19.66 -4.66
CA ILE A 114 -3.15 19.93 -6.06
C ILE A 114 -4.39 20.84 -6.19
N ILE A 115 -4.15 22.15 -6.32
CA ILE A 115 -5.05 23.09 -6.99
C ILE A 115 -4.67 23.07 -8.47
#